data_AF-A0A820EGK2-F1
#
_entry.id   AF-A0A820EGK2-F1
#
_cell.length_a   1.000
_cell.length_b   1.000
_cell.length_c   1.000
_cell.angle_alpha   90.00
_cell.angle_beta   90.00
_cell.angle_gamma   90.00
#
_symmetry.space_group_name_H-M   'P 1'
#
loop_
_entity.id
_entity.type
_entity.pdbx_description
1 polymer ?
#
loop_
_entity_poly.entity_id
_entity_poly.type
_entity_poly.pdbx_seq_one_letter_code
_entity_poly.pdbx_strand_id
1 'polypeptide(L)'
;SRYSSIEDKKLHFVSNKNNIKKVYLEKMSKIEEIYFLIKLCPRMIHLKVDFINDMNIELFIKNILKKLNHDCNQYLRSLCIHNSTANDKIIQKLEEMINRDKLLHHFTIKYIADNIYLQWK
;
A
#
# COMPACT_ATOMS: atom_id res chain seq x y z
N SER A 1 8.55 10.65 19.54
CA SER A 1 7.18 10.32 19.12
C SER A 1 6.25 11.44 19.57
N ARG A 2 5.76 12.29 18.65
CA ARG A 2 4.84 13.38 19.00
C ARG A 2 3.42 12.84 19.01
N TYR A 3 2.76 13.02 20.15
CA TYR A 3 1.36 12.84 20.51
C TYR A 3 0.44 12.30 19.40
N SER A 4 0.00 11.04 19.53
CA SER A 4 -1.24 10.58 18.88
C SER A 4 -2.41 11.16 19.67
N SER A 5 -3.44 11.67 18.99
CA SER A 5 -4.65 12.18 19.65
C SER A 5 -5.33 11.04 20.45
N ILE A 6 -6.23 11.39 21.38
CA ILE A 6 -7.06 10.38 22.08
C ILE A 6 -7.89 9.59 21.06
N GLU A 7 -8.30 10.23 19.97
CA GLU A 7 -9.06 9.64 18.88
C GLU A 7 -8.24 8.58 18.13
N ASP A 8 -6.96 8.86 17.82
CA ASP A 8 -6.06 7.91 17.17
C ASP A 8 -5.90 6.63 18.01
N LYS A 9 -5.79 6.76 19.34
CA LYS A 9 -5.67 5.62 20.25
C LYS A 9 -6.94 4.77 20.27
N LYS A 10 -8.12 5.42 20.29
CA LYS A 10 -9.41 4.72 20.24
C LYS A 10 -9.58 3.98 18.91
N LEU A 11 -9.26 4.62 17.79
CA LEU A 11 -9.35 4.00 16.47
C LEU A 11 -8.37 2.83 16.35
N HIS A 12 -7.14 2.97 16.83
CA HIS A 12 -6.16 1.87 16.85
C HIS A 12 -6.62 0.69 17.70
N PHE A 13 -7.23 0.95 18.87
CA PHE A 13 -7.82 -0.10 19.70
C PHE A 13 -8.96 -0.82 18.97
N VAL A 14 -9.86 -0.08 18.34
CA VAL A 14 -10.97 -0.63 17.54
C VAL A 14 -10.43 -1.48 16.39
N SER A 15 -9.44 -0.99 15.65
CA SER A 15 -8.82 -1.70 14.54
C SER A 15 -8.22 -3.04 14.96
N ASN A 16 -7.47 -3.05 16.06
CA ASN A 16 -6.88 -4.28 16.60
C ASN A 16 -7.93 -5.24 17.14
N LYS A 17 -8.95 -4.75 17.84
CA LYS A 17 -10.04 -5.56 18.38
C LYS A 17 -10.85 -6.22 17.27
N ASN A 18 -11.11 -5.51 16.17
CA ASN A 18 -11.87 -6.02 15.04
C ASN A 18 -11.00 -6.78 14.02
N ASN A 19 -9.69 -6.88 14.24
CA ASN A 19 -8.77 -7.61 13.38
C ASN A 19 -8.89 -7.20 11.90
N ILE A 20 -8.88 -5.89 11.64
CA ILE A 20 -9.02 -5.37 10.27
C ILE A 20 -7.87 -5.90 9.39
N LYS A 21 -8.21 -6.79 8.45
CA LYS A 21 -7.25 -7.42 7.53
C LYS A 21 -7.18 -6.78 6.16
N LYS A 22 -8.27 -6.16 5.72
CA LYS A 22 -8.40 -5.58 4.38
C LYS A 22 -8.86 -4.13 4.53
N VAL A 23 -8.15 -3.23 3.86
CA VAL A 23 -8.51 -1.82 3.82
C VAL A 23 -8.57 -1.39 2.36
N TYR A 24 -9.60 -0.60 2.05
CA TYR A 24 -9.88 -0.08 0.72
C TYR A 24 -9.93 1.44 0.83
N LEU A 25 -9.08 2.12 0.08
CA LEU A 25 -9.04 3.58 0.00
C LEU A 25 -9.45 4.00 -1.42
N GLU A 26 -10.74 4.26 -1.60
CA GLU A 26 -11.35 4.57 -2.91
C GLU A 26 -11.07 6.01 -3.39
N LYS A 27 -10.89 6.94 -2.46
CA LYS A 27 -10.61 8.34 -2.77
C LYS A 27 -9.50 8.84 -1.88
N MET A 28 -8.30 8.71 -2.40
CA MET A 28 -7.12 9.26 -1.79
C MET A 28 -6.99 10.73 -2.17
N SER A 29 -6.59 11.60 -1.24
CA SER A 29 -6.16 12.97 -1.58
C SER A 29 -4.64 13.14 -1.45
N LYS A 30 -4.03 12.48 -0.46
CA LYS A 30 -2.58 12.55 -0.21
C LYS A 30 -1.98 11.24 0.29
N ILE A 31 -0.67 11.05 0.07
CA ILE A 31 0.06 9.82 0.45
C ILE A 31 0.12 9.57 1.95
N GLU A 32 -0.01 10.62 2.75
CA GLU A 32 -0.06 10.54 4.20
C GLU A 32 -1.27 9.73 4.69
N GLU A 33 -2.36 9.64 3.93
CA GLU A 33 -3.53 8.83 4.27
C GLU A 33 -3.20 7.33 4.27
N ILE A 34 -2.41 6.87 3.29
CA ILE A 34 -1.91 5.48 3.27
C ILE A 34 -1.04 5.23 4.48
N TYR A 35 -0.16 6.17 4.81
CA TYR A 35 0.75 6.03 5.95
C TYR A 35 -0.01 6.01 7.28
N PHE A 36 -1.08 6.79 7.39
CA PHE A 36 -1.99 6.74 8.52
C PHE A 36 -2.67 5.37 8.63
N LEU A 37 -3.21 4.84 7.54
CA LEU A 37 -3.88 3.52 7.52
C LEU A 37 -2.93 2.38 7.90
N ILE A 38 -1.68 2.41 7.40
CA ILE A 38 -0.64 1.42 7.74
C ILE A 38 -0.39 1.40 9.26
N LYS A 39 -0.35 2.58 9.90
CA LYS A 39 -0.18 2.71 11.35
C LYS A 39 -1.43 2.34 12.13
N LEU A 40 -2.60 2.70 11.62
CA LEU A 40 -3.88 2.48 12.26
C LEU A 40 -4.24 0.99 12.28
N CYS A 41 -3.91 0.27 11.21
CA CYS A 41 -4.21 -1.14 11.01
C CYS A 41 -2.91 -1.95 10.91
N PRO A 42 -2.15 -2.14 12.01
CA PRO A 42 -0.85 -2.79 11.96
C PRO A 42 -0.92 -4.26 11.57
N ARG A 43 -2.09 -4.90 11.67
CA ARG A 43 -2.35 -6.30 11.29
C ARG A 43 -3.02 -6.45 9.93
N MET A 44 -3.10 -5.37 9.16
CA MET A 44 -3.62 -5.36 7.79
C MET A 44 -2.77 -6.26 6.90
N ILE A 45 -3.43 -7.10 6.11
CA ILE A 45 -2.81 -8.04 5.17
C ILE A 45 -2.93 -7.55 3.73
N HIS A 46 -3.99 -6.80 3.44
CA HIS A 46 -4.27 -6.28 2.11
C HIS A 46 -4.68 -4.80 2.16
N LEU A 47 -4.04 -4.00 1.33
CA LEU A 47 -4.40 -2.61 1.09
C LEU A 47 -4.74 -2.47 -0.39
N LYS A 48 -5.96 -1.99 -0.70
CA LYS A 48 -6.32 -1.53 -2.04
C LYS A 48 -6.44 -0.01 -2.03
N VAL A 49 -5.86 0.63 -3.03
CA VAL A 49 -5.92 2.08 -3.22
C VAL A 49 -6.31 2.37 -4.65
N ASP A 50 -7.23 3.30 -4.84
CA ASP A 50 -7.55 3.82 -6.16
C ASP A 50 -6.53 4.89 -6.55
N PHE A 51 -5.89 4.68 -7.69
CA PHE A 51 -4.87 5.59 -8.19
C PHE A 51 -5.51 6.87 -8.69
N ILE A 52 -4.95 8.01 -8.30
CA ILE A 52 -5.35 9.30 -8.85
C ILE A 52 -4.63 9.48 -10.19
N ASN A 53 -5.40 9.60 -11.28
CA ASN A 53 -4.86 9.94 -12.59
C ASN A 53 -4.03 11.24 -12.48
N ASP A 54 -2.86 11.26 -13.11
CA ASP A 54 -1.81 12.30 -13.09
C ASP A 54 -0.63 12.08 -12.14
N MET A 55 -0.70 11.12 -11.20
CA MET A 55 0.52 10.71 -10.48
C MET A 55 1.40 9.79 -11.35
N ASN A 56 2.71 9.79 -11.07
CA ASN A 56 3.60 8.76 -11.60
C ASN A 56 3.46 7.49 -10.74
N ILE A 57 2.91 6.42 -11.32
CA ILE A 57 2.63 5.18 -10.61
C ILE A 57 3.89 4.51 -10.04
N GLU A 58 5.03 4.61 -10.74
CA GLU A 58 6.30 4.06 -10.26
C GLU A 58 6.74 4.79 -8.98
N LEU A 59 6.70 6.12 -8.99
CA LEU A 59 7.04 6.94 -7.82
C LEU A 59 6.07 6.69 -6.66
N PHE A 60 4.78 6.55 -6.97
CA PHE A 60 3.73 6.29 -5.99
C PHE A 60 3.94 4.96 -5.26
N ILE A 61 4.07 3.86 -6.01
CA ILE A 61 4.31 2.53 -5.44
C ILE A 61 5.64 2.52 -4.68
N LYS A 62 6.69 3.12 -5.24
CA LYS A 62 8.00 3.23 -4.58
C LYS A 62 7.92 3.88 -3.19
N ASN A 63 7.15 4.97 -3.06
CA ASN A 63 6.99 5.65 -1.78
C ASN A 63 6.25 4.80 -0.75
N ILE A 64 5.19 4.08 -1.17
CA ILE A 64 4.47 3.15 -0.31
C ILE A 64 5.39 2.03 0.17
N LEU A 65 6.12 1.38 -0.74
CA LEU A 65 7.02 0.27 -0.39
C LEU A 65 8.15 0.71 0.53
N LYS A 66 8.77 1.88 0.27
CA LYS A 66 9.76 2.46 1.18
C LYS A 66 9.19 2.68 2.58
N LYS A 67 7.96 3.19 2.67
CA LYS A 67 7.30 3.41 3.96
C LYS A 67 7.07 2.09 4.69
N LEU A 68 6.61 1.06 3.99
CA LEU A 68 6.37 -0.27 4.56
C LEU A 68 7.64 -0.90 5.10
N ASN A 69 8.75 -0.78 4.37
CA ASN A 69 10.05 -1.26 4.81
C ASN A 69 10.57 -0.50 6.04
N HIS A 70 10.28 0.80 6.14
CA HIS A 70 10.65 1.61 7.30
C HIS A 70 9.79 1.31 8.54
N ASP A 71 8.48 1.17 8.38
CA ASP A 71 7.54 1.01 9.51
C ASP A 71 7.40 -0.46 9.96
N CYS A 72 8.13 -1.40 9.35
CA CYS A 72 8.15 -2.83 9.68
C CYS A 72 6.75 -3.46 9.76
N ASN A 73 5.82 -3.08 8.88
CA ASN A 73 4.52 -3.74 8.81
C ASN A 73 4.67 -5.12 8.15
N GLN A 74 5.04 -6.11 8.97
CA GLN A 74 5.27 -7.50 8.58
C GLN A 74 3.98 -8.24 8.16
N TYR A 75 2.80 -7.69 8.44
CA TYR A 75 1.53 -8.35 8.14
C TYR A 75 1.02 -8.02 6.74
N LEU A 76 1.36 -6.85 6.21
CA LEU A 76 0.92 -6.48 4.87
C LEU A 76 1.63 -7.39 3.86
N ARG A 77 0.84 -8.12 3.07
CA ARG A 77 1.30 -9.07 2.04
C ARG A 77 0.79 -8.74 0.66
N SER A 78 -0.10 -7.76 0.54
CA SER A 78 -0.68 -7.38 -0.74
C SER A 78 -1.01 -5.90 -0.80
N LEU A 79 -0.55 -5.28 -1.89
CA LEU A 79 -0.93 -3.93 -2.31
C LEU A 79 -1.65 -4.04 -3.66
N CYS A 80 -2.86 -3.49 -3.74
CA CYS A 80 -3.64 -3.42 -4.97
C CYS A 80 -3.80 -1.96 -5.37
N ILE A 81 -3.41 -1.63 -6.59
CA ILE A 81 -3.58 -0.29 -7.15
C ILE A 81 -4.56 -0.40 -8.32
N HIS A 82 -5.70 0.27 -8.23
CA HIS A 82 -6.58 0.41 -9.38
C HIS A 82 -5.98 1.43 -10.35
N ASN A 83 -5.69 1.02 -11.58
CA ASN A 83 -5.21 1.89 -12.65
C ASN A 83 -5.75 1.37 -14.00
N SER A 84 -6.73 2.09 -14.57
CA SER A 84 -7.36 1.76 -15.86
C SER A 84 -6.47 1.98 -17.08
N THR A 85 -5.32 2.65 -16.92
CA THR A 85 -4.35 2.86 -18.00
C THR A 85 -3.18 1.87 -17.96
N ALA A 86 -3.20 0.94 -17.00
CA ALA A 86 -2.14 -0.03 -16.81
C ALA A 86 -2.01 -0.96 -18.03
N ASN A 87 -0.76 -1.21 -18.42
CA ASN A 87 -0.40 -2.10 -19.50
C ASN A 87 0.90 -2.83 -19.13
N ASP A 88 1.30 -3.79 -19.97
CA ASP A 88 2.49 -4.62 -19.73
C ASP A 88 3.76 -3.80 -19.53
N LYS A 89 3.89 -2.65 -20.21
CA LYS A 89 5.04 -1.75 -20.03
C LYS A 89 5.08 -1.13 -18.63
N ILE A 90 3.92 -0.78 -18.07
CA ILE A 90 3.83 -0.28 -16.68
C ILE A 90 4.22 -1.39 -15.71
N ILE A 91 3.72 -2.61 -15.92
CA ILE A 91 4.07 -3.76 -15.07
C ILE A 91 5.57 -4.03 -15.09
N GLN A 92 6.17 -4.08 -16.29
CA GLN A 92 7.60 -4.28 -16.45
C GLN A 92 8.42 -3.19 -15.75
N LYS A 93 8.05 -1.91 -15.92
CA LYS A 93 8.73 -0.79 -15.23
C LYS A 93 8.64 -0.90 -13.70
N LEU A 94 7.50 -1.33 -13.17
CA LEU A 94 7.33 -1.55 -11.74
C LEU A 94 8.24 -2.67 -11.23
N GLU A 95 8.28 -3.79 -11.95
CA GLU A 95 9.16 -4.91 -11.61
C GLU A 95 10.64 -4.51 -11.64
N GLU A 96 11.08 -3.82 -12.70
CA GLU A 96 12.44 -3.29 -12.81
C GLU A 96 12.78 -2.34 -11.66
N MET A 97 11.86 -1.44 -11.30
CA MET A 97 12.05 -0.50 -10.19
C MET A 97 12.14 -1.20 -8.84
N ILE A 98 11.26 -2.16 -8.55
CA ILE A 98 11.26 -2.89 -7.28
C ILE A 98 12.56 -3.68 -7.12
N ASN A 99 13.01 -4.34 -8.20
CA ASN A 99 14.25 -5.11 -8.21
C ASN A 99 15.50 -4.23 -8.07
N ARG A 100 15.59 -3.16 -8.87
CA ARG A 100 16.71 -2.21 -8.85
C ARG A 100 16.89 -1.57 -7.47
N ASP A 101 15.79 -1.13 -6.87
CA ASP A 101 15.79 -0.41 -5.60
C ASP A 101 15.69 -1.36 -4.39
N LYS A 102 15.60 -2.68 -4.62
CA LYS A 102 15.47 -3.73 -3.60
C LYS A 102 14.33 -3.48 -2.61
N LEU A 103 13.16 -3.08 -3.12
CA LEU A 103 12.04 -2.65 -2.29
C LEU A 103 11.20 -3.80 -1.74
N LEU A 104 11.16 -4.95 -2.41
CA LEU A 104 10.45 -6.14 -1.97
C LEU A 104 11.23 -7.39 -2.36
N HIS A 105 11.13 -8.44 -1.54
CA HIS A 105 11.68 -9.75 -1.84
C HIS A 105 10.55 -10.76 -2.07
N HIS A 106 10.77 -11.72 -2.96
CA HIS A 106 9.82 -12.81 -3.26
C HIS A 106 8.40 -12.31 -3.56
N PHE A 107 8.30 -11.32 -4.47
CA PHE A 107 7.03 -10.74 -4.86
C PHE A 107 6.54 -11.27 -6.21
N THR A 108 5.26 -11.08 -6.46
CA THR A 108 4.63 -11.27 -7.77
C THR A 108 3.79 -10.05 -8.11
N ILE A 109 3.79 -9.65 -9.38
CA ILE A 109 2.89 -8.62 -9.91
C ILE A 109 1.86 -9.29 -10.82
N LYS A 110 0.58 -8.97 -10.62
CA LYS A 110 -0.52 -9.44 -11.49
C LYS A 110 -1.35 -8.25 -11.94
N TYR A 111 -1.80 -8.27 -13.19
CA TYR A 111 -2.73 -7.28 -13.72
C TYR A 111 -4.06 -7.96 -14.06
N ILE A 112 -5.14 -7.56 -13.39
CA ILE A 112 -6.46 -8.18 -13.51
C ILE A 112 -7.52 -7.08 -13.42
N ALA A 113 -8.37 -6.95 -14.44
CA ALA A 113 -9.51 -6.02 -14.46
C ALA A 113 -9.13 -4.62 -13.95
N ASP A 114 -8.17 -3.96 -14.60
CA ASP A 114 -7.70 -2.62 -14.25
C ASP A 114 -7.09 -2.48 -12.85
N ASN A 115 -6.67 -3.59 -12.23
CA ASN A 115 -6.01 -3.59 -10.93
C ASN A 115 -4.64 -4.25 -11.04
N ILE A 116 -3.63 -3.54 -10.54
CA ILE A 116 -2.27 -4.05 -10.36
C ILE A 116 -2.14 -4.58 -8.94
N TYR A 117 -1.90 -5.88 -8.80
CA TYR A 117 -1.68 -6.54 -7.53
C TYR A 117 -0.20 -6.82 -7.34
N LEU A 118 0.42 -6.21 -6.33
CA LEU A 118 1.70 -6.62 -5.78
C LEU A 118 1.42 -7.54 -4.59
N GLN A 119 1.99 -8.74 -4.59
CA GLN A 119 1.84 -9.74 -3.53
C GLN A 119 3.21 -10.27 -3.10
N TRP A 120 3.46 -10.46 -1.80
CA TRP A 120 4.73 -10.97 -1.28
C TRP A 120 4.52 -11.84 -0.02
N LYS A 121 5.56 -12.60 0.36
CA LYS A 121 5.54 -13.55 1.49
C LYS A 121 5.96 -12.95 2.83
#